data_AF-A0A7C1WE52-F1
#
_entry.id   AF-A0A7C1WE52-F1
#
_cell.length_a   1.000
_cell.length_b   1.000
_cell.length_c   1.000
_cell.angle_alpha   90.00
_cell.angle_beta   90.00
_cell.angle_gamma   90.00
#
_symmetry.space_group_name_H-M   'P 1'
#
loop_
_entity.id
_entity.type
_entity.pdbx_description
1 polymer ?
#
loop_
_entity_poly.entity_id
_entity_poly.type
_entity_poly.pdbx_seq_one_letter_code
_entity_poly.pdbx_strand_id
1 'polypeptide(L)'
;MGTIIGRLKEEDSKLLIELYLLLMLILLNLGFGKLSSHDRMMFFISFLLILCNSMILLAKFKILTKELLRDIATTLFQICLIIFLLLLLASQFRNEIKEYINLNYFLAVVIILGIYVFLRSEKQKKRIEIKKSDYYFIFLCGIVGCLIVWYKLKNLGTLSYLISLLSGILIITLSFLLLEEEKAPEVSIPPKKLIRLPEEKHVEYVDIRKEELKKIEIEKIKVINRLWTKFVMKVDSFVTKVEGARPDDFFELYKTHGELLEFYKNFTSKFDEYIPQEERRQILKRFHHCSSILADLLDKL
;
A
#
# COMPACT_ATOMS: atom_id res chain seq x y z
N MET A 1 -9.81 23.55 -0.23
CA MET A 1 -8.77 23.42 -1.27
C MET A 1 -7.75 22.32 -0.96
N GLY A 2 -7.33 22.10 0.30
CA GLY A 2 -6.41 20.99 0.66
C GLY A 2 -6.94 19.57 0.34
N THR A 3 -8.24 19.32 0.54
CA THR A 3 -8.89 18.03 0.22
C THR A 3 -8.98 17.74 -1.27
N ILE A 4 -8.97 18.79 -2.11
CA ILE A 4 -9.05 18.67 -3.58
C ILE A 4 -7.66 18.39 -4.15
N ILE A 5 -6.61 19.04 -3.61
CA ILE A 5 -5.21 18.80 -4.03
C ILE A 5 -4.71 17.42 -3.56
N GLY A 6 -5.14 16.96 -2.38
CA GLY A 6 -4.87 15.61 -1.89
C GLY A 6 -5.51 14.52 -2.76
N ARG A 7 -6.79 14.70 -3.13
CA ARG A 7 -7.48 13.79 -4.06
C ARG A 7 -6.90 13.83 -5.47
N LEU A 8 -6.54 15.01 -5.98
CA LEU A 8 -5.88 15.14 -7.28
C LEU A 8 -4.56 14.37 -7.32
N LYS A 9 -3.73 14.44 -6.26
CA LYS A 9 -2.46 13.72 -6.21
C LYS A 9 -2.62 12.19 -6.08
N GLU A 10 -3.72 11.74 -5.49
CA GLU A 10 -4.06 10.33 -5.34
C GLU A 10 -4.72 9.78 -6.63
N GLU A 11 -5.53 10.57 -7.33
CA GLU A 11 -6.07 10.28 -8.66
C GLU A 11 -4.97 10.29 -9.73
N ASP A 12 -4.02 11.22 -9.67
CA ASP A 12 -2.90 11.29 -10.61
C ASP A 12 -1.97 10.07 -10.48
N SER A 13 -1.79 9.56 -9.26
CA SER A 13 -0.99 8.35 -9.05
C SER A 13 -1.73 7.07 -9.48
N LYS A 14 -3.06 7.00 -9.29
CA LYS A 14 -3.88 5.93 -9.89
C LYS A 14 -3.85 5.96 -11.41
N LEU A 15 -4.02 7.13 -12.02
CA LEU A 15 -3.98 7.31 -13.47
C LEU A 15 -2.59 6.95 -14.05
N LEU A 16 -1.50 7.29 -13.35
CA LEU A 16 -0.15 6.87 -13.74
C LEU A 16 0.03 5.35 -13.67
N ILE A 17 -0.52 4.70 -12.65
CA ILE A 17 -0.46 3.24 -12.51
C ILE A 17 -1.32 2.56 -13.59
N GLU A 18 -2.54 3.05 -13.83
CA GLU A 18 -3.42 2.53 -14.88
C GLU A 18 -2.81 2.74 -16.27
N LEU A 19 -2.26 3.92 -16.56
CA LEU A 19 -1.57 4.22 -17.81
C LEU A 19 -0.32 3.36 -18.00
N TYR A 20 0.43 3.10 -16.93
CA TYR A 20 1.62 2.24 -16.97
C TYR A 20 1.25 0.77 -17.17
N LEU A 21 0.20 0.29 -16.49
CA LEU A 21 -0.35 -1.05 -16.70
C LEU A 21 -0.86 -1.23 -18.13
N LEU A 22 -1.55 -0.21 -18.66
CA LEU A 22 -2.09 -0.21 -20.02
C LEU A 22 -0.96 -0.16 -21.06
N LEU A 23 0.08 0.64 -20.84
CA LEU A 23 1.29 0.67 -21.66
C LEU A 23 2.03 -0.67 -21.64
N MET A 24 2.13 -1.31 -20.47
CA MET A 24 2.71 -2.65 -20.33
C MET A 24 1.86 -3.71 -21.04
N LEU A 25 0.53 -3.60 -21.01
CA LEU A 25 -0.39 -4.48 -21.73
C LEU A 25 -0.29 -4.31 -23.26
N ILE A 26 -0.10 -3.07 -23.72
CA ILE A 26 0.13 -2.74 -25.13
C ILE A 26 1.48 -3.29 -25.59
N LEU A 27 2.55 -3.13 -24.79
CA LEU A 27 3.87 -3.70 -25.07
C LEU A 27 3.84 -5.23 -25.07
N LEU A 28 3.04 -5.84 -24.19
CA LEU A 28 2.79 -7.27 -24.19
C LEU A 28 2.10 -7.70 -25.50
N ASN A 29 1.07 -6.98 -25.95
CA ASN A 29 0.35 -7.33 -27.19
C ASN A 29 1.16 -7.11 -28.47
N LEU A 30 2.06 -6.11 -28.50
CA LEU A 30 2.87 -5.80 -29.68
C LEU A 30 4.03 -6.79 -29.90
N GLY A 31 4.51 -7.48 -28.84
CA GLY A 31 5.71 -8.32 -28.90
C GLY A 31 5.51 -9.75 -29.43
N PHE A 32 4.28 -10.28 -29.47
CA PHE A 32 4.06 -11.72 -29.74
C PHE A 32 3.87 -12.10 -31.22
N GLY A 33 3.83 -11.13 -32.13
CA GLY A 33 3.34 -11.37 -33.50
C GLY A 33 4.23 -12.20 -34.43
N LYS A 34 5.56 -12.31 -34.21
CA LYS A 34 6.45 -12.99 -35.20
C LYS A 34 7.87 -13.33 -34.74
N LEU A 35 8.15 -13.46 -33.44
CA LEU A 35 9.51 -13.70 -32.94
C LEU A 35 9.86 -15.21 -32.86
N SER A 36 11.13 -15.52 -33.09
CA SER A 36 11.73 -16.85 -32.87
C SER A 36 11.52 -17.32 -31.42
N SER A 37 11.54 -18.63 -31.17
CA SER A 37 11.39 -19.22 -29.83
C SER A 37 12.36 -18.61 -28.81
N HIS A 38 13.62 -18.42 -29.23
CA HIS A 38 14.67 -17.87 -28.38
C HIS A 38 14.46 -16.37 -28.06
N ASP A 39 13.99 -15.61 -29.05
CA ASP A 39 13.75 -14.16 -28.89
C ASP A 39 12.55 -13.90 -27.99
N ARG A 40 11.52 -14.76 -28.03
CA ARG A 40 10.35 -14.67 -27.13
C ARG A 40 10.72 -14.93 -25.68
N MET A 41 11.62 -15.89 -25.41
CA MET A 41 12.11 -16.15 -24.05
C MET A 41 12.93 -14.97 -23.51
N MET A 42 13.81 -14.41 -24.34
CA MET A 42 14.57 -13.19 -24.01
C MET A 42 13.64 -12.00 -23.75
N PHE A 43 12.57 -11.86 -24.53
CA PHE A 43 11.57 -10.81 -24.34
C PHE A 43 10.80 -10.99 -23.02
N PHE A 44 10.41 -12.22 -22.68
CA PHE A 44 9.71 -12.52 -21.44
C PHE A 44 10.58 -12.29 -20.20
N ILE A 45 11.85 -12.69 -20.24
CA ILE A 45 12.83 -12.42 -19.17
C ILE A 45 13.08 -10.91 -19.07
N SER A 46 13.25 -10.22 -20.20
CA SER A 46 13.42 -8.76 -20.23
C SER A 46 12.20 -8.05 -19.66
N PHE A 47 10.99 -8.52 -19.97
CA PHE A 47 9.74 -8.00 -19.44
C PHE A 47 9.63 -8.22 -17.92
N LEU A 48 9.97 -9.41 -17.42
CA LEU A 48 10.04 -9.70 -15.99
C LEU A 48 11.09 -8.83 -15.28
N LEU A 49 12.24 -8.59 -15.91
CA LEU A 49 13.28 -7.70 -15.39
C LEU A 49 12.84 -6.24 -15.40
N ILE A 50 12.09 -5.79 -16.41
CA ILE A 50 11.51 -4.45 -16.47
C ILE A 50 10.43 -4.27 -15.39
N LEU A 51 9.57 -5.28 -15.19
CA LEU A 51 8.61 -5.31 -14.07
C LEU A 51 9.34 -5.25 -12.73
N CYS A 52 10.38 -6.04 -12.55
CA CYS A 52 11.15 -6.06 -11.30
C CYS A 52 11.89 -4.73 -11.06
N ASN A 53 12.53 -4.17 -12.09
CA ASN A 53 13.23 -2.89 -12.00
C ASN A 53 12.28 -1.72 -11.79
N SER A 54 11.11 -1.71 -12.43
CA SER A 54 10.09 -0.68 -12.20
C SER A 54 9.51 -0.77 -10.79
N MET A 55 9.32 -1.98 -10.26
CA MET A 55 8.98 -2.22 -8.86
C MET A 55 10.04 -1.71 -7.88
N ILE A 56 11.33 -1.94 -8.17
CA ILE A 56 12.46 -1.41 -7.38
C ILE A 56 12.52 0.13 -7.48
N LEU A 57 12.25 0.70 -8.65
CA LEU A 57 12.20 2.15 -8.86
C LEU A 57 11.05 2.79 -8.06
N LEU A 58 9.88 2.16 -8.04
CA LEU A 58 8.73 2.56 -7.22
C LEU A 58 9.04 2.45 -5.73
N ALA A 59 9.77 1.41 -5.29
CA ALA A 59 10.24 1.27 -3.91
C ALA A 59 11.31 2.31 -3.52
N LYS A 60 12.16 2.74 -4.46
CA LYS A 60 13.16 3.80 -4.26
C LYS A 60 12.54 5.19 -4.19
N PHE A 61 11.40 5.41 -4.85
CA PHE A 61 10.59 6.59 -4.62
C PHE A 61 10.08 6.53 -3.17
N LYS A 62 10.68 7.36 -2.31
CA LYS A 62 10.61 7.44 -0.84
C LYS A 62 9.20 7.72 -0.26
N ILE A 63 8.16 7.43 -1.03
CA ILE A 63 6.73 7.64 -0.78
C ILE A 63 6.00 6.31 -0.49
N LEU A 64 6.63 5.16 -0.70
CA LEU A 64 6.01 3.86 -0.37
C LEU A 64 6.09 3.55 1.12
N THR A 65 4.96 3.65 1.81
CA THR A 65 4.79 3.10 3.15
C THR A 65 4.99 1.58 3.14
N LYS A 66 5.48 0.99 4.24
CA LYS A 66 5.70 -0.46 4.37
C LYS A 66 4.44 -1.28 4.04
N GLU A 67 3.27 -0.70 4.30
CA GLU A 67 1.96 -1.28 4.01
C GLU A 67 1.73 -1.40 2.50
N LEU A 68 2.01 -0.35 1.73
CA LEU A 68 1.76 -0.31 0.29
C LEU A 68 2.71 -1.27 -0.47
N LEU A 69 3.95 -1.39 -0.02
CA LEU A 69 4.93 -2.33 -0.58
C LEU A 69 4.54 -3.80 -0.33
N ARG A 70 3.90 -4.07 0.82
CA ARG A 70 3.34 -5.40 1.13
C ARG A 70 2.14 -5.69 0.24
N ASP A 71 1.19 -4.76 0.14
CA ASP A 71 -0.03 -4.96 -0.63
C ASP A 71 0.30 -5.21 -2.11
N ILE A 72 1.25 -4.44 -2.70
CA ILE A 72 1.71 -4.70 -4.07
C ILE A 72 2.41 -6.07 -4.19
N ALA A 73 3.26 -6.46 -3.24
CA ALA A 73 3.93 -7.76 -3.29
C ALA A 73 2.92 -8.93 -3.24
N THR A 74 1.86 -8.80 -2.43
CA THR A 74 0.75 -9.75 -2.35
C THR A 74 0.01 -9.83 -3.68
N THR A 75 -0.40 -8.70 -4.26
CA THR A 75 -1.08 -8.66 -5.56
C THR A 75 -0.19 -9.22 -6.68
N LEU A 76 1.10 -8.87 -6.70
CA LEU A 76 2.04 -9.38 -7.69
C LEU A 76 2.24 -10.89 -7.57
N PHE A 77 2.31 -11.42 -6.35
CA PHE A 77 2.34 -12.85 -6.10
C PHE A 77 1.09 -13.55 -6.62
N GLN A 78 -0.09 -13.03 -6.32
CA GLN A 78 -1.35 -13.60 -6.82
C GLN A 78 -1.41 -13.59 -8.35
N ILE A 79 -1.07 -12.46 -9.00
CA ILE A 79 -1.05 -12.36 -10.46
C ILE A 79 -0.06 -13.35 -11.06
N CYS A 80 1.19 -13.39 -10.56
CA CYS A 80 2.19 -14.35 -11.01
C CYS A 80 1.71 -15.79 -10.85
N LEU A 81 1.01 -16.10 -9.77
CA LEU A 81 0.51 -17.42 -9.50
C LEU A 81 -0.70 -17.79 -10.39
N ILE A 82 -1.63 -16.87 -10.64
CA ILE A 82 -2.72 -17.07 -11.61
C ILE A 82 -2.14 -17.32 -13.00
N ILE A 83 -1.17 -16.51 -13.42
CA ILE A 83 -0.45 -16.68 -14.69
C ILE A 83 0.24 -18.05 -14.73
N PHE A 84 0.89 -18.46 -13.64
CA PHE A 84 1.49 -19.78 -13.54
C PHE A 84 0.48 -20.91 -13.71
N LEU A 85 -0.67 -20.83 -13.04
CA LEU A 85 -1.73 -21.83 -13.18
C LEU A 85 -2.29 -21.87 -14.61
N LEU A 86 -2.52 -20.72 -15.23
CA LEU A 86 -2.96 -20.64 -16.61
C LEU A 86 -1.92 -21.23 -17.58
N LEU A 87 -0.63 -20.96 -17.33
CA LEU A 87 0.48 -21.54 -18.09
C LEU A 87 0.55 -23.06 -17.93
N LEU A 88 0.39 -23.57 -16.70
CA LEU A 88 0.30 -25.00 -16.43
C LEU A 88 -0.89 -25.63 -17.17
N LEU A 89 -2.05 -24.99 -17.12
CA LEU A 89 -3.26 -25.46 -17.76
C LEU A 89 -3.11 -25.44 -19.30
N ALA A 90 -2.58 -24.36 -19.86
CA ALA A 90 -2.34 -24.26 -21.30
C ALA A 90 -1.30 -25.31 -21.77
N SER A 91 -0.23 -25.50 -21.01
CA SER A 91 0.79 -26.54 -21.24
C SER A 91 0.24 -27.96 -21.23
N GLN A 92 -0.91 -28.18 -20.56
CA GLN A 92 -1.61 -29.46 -20.57
C GLN A 92 -2.31 -29.75 -21.90
N PHE A 93 -2.71 -28.72 -22.65
CA PHE A 93 -3.42 -28.85 -23.93
C PHE A 93 -2.50 -28.68 -25.14
N ARG A 94 -1.38 -27.96 -25.00
CA ARG A 94 -0.39 -27.75 -26.06
C ARG A 94 1.02 -28.06 -25.57
N ASN A 95 1.61 -29.12 -26.13
CA ASN A 95 3.02 -29.48 -25.84
C ASN A 95 4.01 -28.38 -26.26
N GLU A 96 3.66 -27.57 -27.25
CA GLU A 96 4.45 -26.44 -27.75
C GLU A 96 4.84 -25.46 -26.62
N ILE A 97 3.99 -25.27 -25.61
CA ILE A 97 4.23 -24.31 -24.51
C ILE A 97 5.43 -24.71 -23.65
N LYS A 98 5.71 -26.02 -23.53
CA LYS A 98 6.85 -26.54 -22.78
C LYS A 98 8.19 -26.22 -23.44
N GLU A 99 8.19 -26.02 -24.76
CA GLU A 99 9.38 -25.60 -25.50
C GLU A 99 9.68 -24.11 -25.31
N TYR A 100 8.66 -23.29 -25.06
CA TYR A 100 8.80 -21.85 -24.91
C TYR A 100 9.12 -21.40 -23.49
N ILE A 101 8.53 -22.05 -22.48
CA ILE A 101 8.65 -21.64 -21.08
C ILE A 101 9.02 -22.85 -20.23
N ASN A 102 10.17 -22.76 -19.58
CA ASN A 102 10.55 -23.73 -18.57
C ASN A 102 9.76 -23.47 -17.27
N LEU A 103 8.63 -24.17 -17.15
CA LEU A 103 7.69 -24.08 -16.04
C LEU A 103 8.35 -24.33 -14.67
N ASN A 104 9.45 -25.07 -14.62
CA ASN A 104 10.16 -25.33 -13.36
C ASN A 104 10.84 -24.06 -12.83
N TYR A 105 11.44 -23.25 -13.69
CA TYR A 105 12.02 -21.97 -13.27
C TYR A 105 10.94 -20.98 -12.86
N PHE A 106 9.82 -20.92 -13.60
CA PHE A 106 8.71 -20.05 -13.23
C PHE A 106 8.10 -20.43 -11.88
N LEU A 107 7.93 -21.74 -11.63
CA LEU A 107 7.49 -22.27 -10.34
C LEU A 107 8.45 -21.86 -9.22
N ALA A 108 9.77 -21.98 -9.42
CA ALA A 108 10.76 -21.59 -8.42
C ALA A 108 10.64 -20.09 -8.06
N VAL A 109 10.44 -19.21 -9.06
CA VAL A 109 10.20 -17.77 -8.85
C VAL A 109 8.91 -17.54 -8.03
N VAL A 110 7.81 -18.19 -8.40
CA VAL A 110 6.54 -18.08 -7.67
C VAL A 110 6.69 -18.56 -6.22
N ILE A 111 7.43 -19.64 -5.97
CA ILE A 111 7.71 -20.14 -4.61
C ILE A 111 8.51 -19.12 -3.80
N ILE A 112 9.60 -18.57 -4.35
CA ILE A 112 10.42 -17.57 -3.65
C ILE A 112 9.59 -16.33 -3.31
N LEU A 113 8.79 -15.87 -4.26
CA LEU A 113 7.90 -14.73 -4.08
C LEU A 113 6.82 -15.02 -3.03
N GLY A 114 6.25 -16.23 -3.03
CA GLY A 114 5.29 -16.68 -2.02
C GLY A 114 5.90 -16.71 -0.62
N ILE A 115 7.12 -17.24 -0.47
CA ILE A 115 7.86 -17.22 0.81
C ILE A 115 8.11 -15.78 1.26
N TYR A 116 8.49 -14.88 0.34
CA TYR A 116 8.72 -13.48 0.64
C TYR A 116 7.45 -12.78 1.18
N VAL A 117 6.31 -12.96 0.50
CA VAL A 117 5.01 -12.43 0.93
C VAL A 117 4.58 -13.03 2.26
N PHE A 118 4.77 -14.34 2.44
CA PHE A 118 4.43 -15.04 3.68
C PHE A 118 5.25 -14.54 4.87
N LEU A 119 6.58 -14.37 4.72
CA LEU A 119 7.46 -13.88 5.78
C LEU A 119 7.17 -12.43 6.18
N ARG A 120 6.69 -11.60 5.25
CA ARG A 120 6.33 -10.19 5.51
C ARG A 120 4.86 -9.98 5.88
N SER A 121 4.05 -11.03 5.84
CA SER A 121 2.70 -10.98 6.40
C SER A 121 2.81 -10.99 7.92
N GLU A 122 3.06 -9.81 8.50
CA GLU A 122 2.76 -9.58 9.91
C GLU A 122 1.30 -9.95 10.11
N LYS A 123 1.02 -10.89 11.02
CA LYS A 123 -0.32 -11.37 11.35
C LYS A 123 -1.17 -10.20 11.85
N GLN A 124 -1.73 -9.41 10.95
CA GLN A 124 -2.84 -8.53 11.28
C GLN A 124 -4.01 -9.43 11.59
N LYS A 125 -4.17 -9.79 12.87
CA LYS A 125 -5.38 -10.42 13.41
C LYS A 125 -6.54 -9.44 13.30
N LYS A 126 -6.97 -9.07 12.09
CA LYS A 126 -8.36 -8.66 11.88
C LYS A 126 -9.13 -9.97 11.94
N ARG A 127 -9.93 -10.14 13.00
CA ARG A 127 -10.89 -11.26 13.07
C ARG A 127 -11.96 -11.01 12.03
N ILE A 128 -11.68 -11.41 10.79
CA ILE A 128 -12.71 -11.67 9.80
C ILE A 128 -13.53 -12.82 10.39
N GLU A 129 -14.84 -12.65 10.51
CA GLU A 129 -15.73 -13.78 10.77
C GLU A 129 -15.74 -14.67 9.52
N ILE A 130 -14.71 -15.52 9.42
CA ILE A 130 -14.67 -16.59 8.42
C ILE A 130 -15.74 -17.58 8.85
N LYS A 131 -16.79 -17.74 8.03
CA LYS A 131 -17.80 -18.75 8.27
C LYS A 131 -17.13 -20.11 8.19
N LYS A 132 -17.51 -21.04 9.09
CA LYS A 132 -16.97 -22.41 9.08
C LYS A 132 -17.13 -23.09 7.72
N SER A 133 -18.17 -22.73 6.96
CA SER A 133 -18.39 -23.19 5.58
C SER A 133 -17.24 -22.90 4.64
N ASP A 134 -16.62 -21.72 4.75
CA ASP A 134 -15.59 -21.26 3.83
C ASP A 134 -14.32 -22.08 4.05
N TYR A 135 -14.00 -22.41 5.31
CA TYR A 135 -12.87 -23.28 5.66
C TYR A 135 -13.02 -24.68 5.06
N TYR A 136 -14.22 -25.28 5.15
CA TYR A 136 -14.48 -26.60 4.56
C TYR A 136 -14.35 -26.56 3.03
N PHE A 137 -14.82 -25.49 2.38
CA PHE A 137 -14.69 -25.32 0.94
C PHE A 137 -13.22 -25.21 0.51
N ILE A 138 -12.44 -24.35 1.18
CA ILE A 138 -10.99 -24.19 0.92
C ILE A 138 -10.26 -25.51 1.10
N PHE A 139 -10.54 -26.22 2.20
CA PHE A 139 -9.89 -27.49 2.49
C PHE A 139 -10.24 -28.56 1.45
N LEU A 140 -11.51 -28.62 1.02
CA LEU A 140 -11.96 -29.55 -0.02
C LEU A 140 -11.28 -29.23 -1.37
N CYS A 141 -11.20 -27.95 -1.75
CA CYS A 141 -10.46 -27.51 -2.93
C CYS A 141 -8.98 -27.90 -2.88
N GLY A 142 -8.33 -27.78 -1.71
CA GLY A 142 -6.96 -28.23 -1.50
C GLY A 142 -6.76 -29.73 -1.72
N ILE A 143 -7.67 -30.56 -1.19
CA ILE A 143 -7.64 -32.02 -1.38
C ILE A 143 -7.87 -32.39 -2.84
N VAL A 144 -8.88 -31.80 -3.49
CA VAL A 144 -9.19 -32.03 -4.90
C VAL A 144 -8.00 -31.63 -5.77
N GLY A 145 -7.41 -30.46 -5.50
CA GLY A 145 -6.21 -29.99 -6.20
C GLY A 145 -5.02 -30.94 -6.05
N CYS A 146 -4.79 -31.45 -4.84
CA CYS A 146 -3.77 -32.47 -4.58
C CYS A 146 -4.04 -33.73 -5.40
N LEU A 147 -5.25 -34.29 -5.35
CA LEU A 147 -5.62 -35.50 -6.10
C LEU A 147 -5.44 -35.33 -7.62
N ILE A 148 -5.83 -34.18 -8.18
CA ILE A 148 -5.66 -33.86 -9.60
C ILE A 148 -4.17 -33.87 -9.99
N VAL A 149 -3.34 -33.21 -9.19
CA VAL A 149 -1.89 -33.11 -9.46
C VAL A 149 -1.23 -34.47 -9.35
N TRP A 150 -1.55 -35.24 -8.30
CA TRP A 150 -1.03 -36.60 -8.14
C TRP A 150 -1.41 -37.50 -9.32
N TYR A 151 -2.68 -37.51 -9.74
CA TYR A 151 -3.14 -38.33 -10.86
C TYR A 151 -2.39 -38.00 -12.14
N LYS A 152 -2.12 -36.71 -12.39
CA LYS A 152 -1.35 -36.24 -13.55
C LYS A 152 0.13 -36.60 -13.48
N LEU A 153 0.74 -36.51 -12.30
CA LEU A 153 2.17 -36.74 -12.10
C LEU A 153 2.51 -38.19 -11.75
N LYS A 154 1.55 -39.12 -11.74
CA LYS A 154 1.78 -40.53 -11.33
C LYS A 154 2.97 -41.20 -12.03
N ASN A 155 3.29 -40.78 -13.25
CA ASN A 155 4.40 -41.31 -14.05
C ASN A 155 5.79 -40.85 -13.58
N LEU A 156 5.87 -39.83 -12.71
CA LEU A 156 7.13 -39.31 -12.13
C LEU A 156 7.56 -40.04 -10.85
N GLY A 157 6.88 -41.12 -10.48
CA GLY A 157 7.24 -41.93 -9.32
C GLY A 157 7.13 -41.18 -7.99
N THR A 158 8.12 -41.34 -7.11
CA THR A 158 8.10 -40.81 -5.73
C THR A 158 8.02 -39.28 -5.65
N LEU A 159 8.56 -38.57 -6.65
CA LEU A 159 8.49 -37.11 -6.75
C LEU A 159 7.06 -36.58 -6.91
N SER A 160 6.17 -37.39 -7.48
CA SER A 160 4.75 -37.04 -7.66
C SER A 160 4.07 -36.70 -6.34
N TYR A 161 4.32 -37.50 -5.30
CA TYR A 161 3.72 -37.30 -3.97
C TYR A 161 4.16 -35.99 -3.35
N LEU A 162 5.45 -35.64 -3.46
CA LEU A 162 6.01 -34.43 -2.89
C LEU A 162 5.44 -33.17 -3.58
N ILE A 163 5.40 -33.17 -4.91
CA ILE A 163 4.88 -32.04 -5.70
C ILE A 163 3.37 -31.88 -5.49
N SER A 164 2.64 -32.99 -5.42
CA SER A 164 1.20 -32.99 -5.15
C SER A 164 0.86 -32.40 -3.79
N LEU A 165 1.60 -32.79 -2.74
CA LEU A 165 1.42 -32.26 -1.40
C LEU A 165 1.70 -30.76 -1.36
N LEU A 166 2.81 -30.33 -1.98
CA LEU A 166 3.17 -28.91 -2.08
C LEU A 166 2.07 -28.11 -2.78
N SER A 167 1.52 -28.64 -3.88
CA SER A 167 0.45 -28.01 -4.63
C SER A 167 -0.84 -27.90 -3.83
N GLY A 168 -1.21 -28.92 -3.06
CA GLY A 168 -2.39 -28.88 -2.19
C GLY A 168 -2.27 -27.79 -1.13
N ILE A 169 -1.11 -27.69 -0.48
CA ILE A 169 -0.81 -26.63 0.51
C ILE A 169 -0.86 -25.25 -0.15
N LEU A 170 -0.32 -25.12 -1.36
CA LEU A 170 -0.33 -23.87 -2.12
C LEU A 170 -1.78 -23.43 -2.42
N ILE A 171 -2.65 -24.34 -2.86
CA ILE A 171 -4.06 -24.04 -3.16
C ILE A 171 -4.81 -23.59 -1.90
N ILE A 172 -4.59 -24.26 -0.77
CA ILE A 172 -5.20 -23.88 0.52
C ILE A 172 -4.75 -22.47 0.90
N THR A 173 -3.45 -22.21 0.86
CA THR A 173 -2.87 -20.90 1.19
C THR A 173 -3.43 -19.81 0.28
N LEU A 174 -3.56 -20.10 -1.01
CA LEU A 174 -4.12 -19.18 -1.98
C LEU A 174 -5.57 -18.84 -1.70
N SER A 175 -6.36 -19.86 -1.38
CA SER A 175 -7.79 -19.67 -1.13
C SER A 175 -8.01 -18.88 0.17
N PHE A 176 -7.12 -19.02 1.15
CA PHE A 176 -7.10 -18.17 2.34
C PHE A 176 -6.77 -16.72 2.02
N LEU A 177 -5.75 -16.50 1.19
CA LEU A 177 -5.32 -15.17 0.80
C LEU A 177 -6.41 -14.44 0.01
N LEU A 178 -7.07 -15.14 -0.92
CA LEU A 178 -8.16 -14.60 -1.72
C LEU A 178 -9.37 -14.22 -0.85
N LEU A 179 -9.65 -15.01 0.20
CA LEU A 179 -10.73 -14.74 1.15
C LEU A 179 -10.51 -13.50 2.01
N GLU A 180 -9.25 -13.12 2.23
CA GLU A 180 -8.89 -11.95 3.04
C GLU A 180 -9.15 -10.64 2.28
N GLU A 181 -9.03 -10.67 0.94
CA GLU A 181 -9.23 -9.51 0.07
C GLU A 181 -10.70 -9.20 -0.24
N GLU A 182 -11.54 -10.22 -0.44
CA GLU A 182 -12.97 -10.02 -0.75
C GLU A 182 -13.81 -9.42 0.39
N LYS A 183 -13.32 -9.44 1.64
CA LYS A 183 -14.08 -9.03 2.84
C LYS A 183 -13.69 -7.65 3.40
N ALA A 184 -13.01 -6.82 2.63
CA ALA A 184 -12.91 -5.38 2.92
C ALA A 184 -14.30 -4.71 2.70
N PRO A 185 -14.77 -3.82 3.58
CA PRO A 185 -16.19 -3.51 3.66
C PRO A 185 -16.64 -2.60 2.51
N GLU A 186 -17.29 -3.17 1.51
CA GLU A 186 -18.36 -2.46 0.82
C GLU A 186 -19.51 -2.25 1.81
N VAL A 187 -19.79 -0.98 2.08
CA VAL A 187 -20.96 -0.55 2.83
C VAL A 187 -22.19 -0.86 1.99
N SER A 188 -22.72 -2.08 2.12
CA SER A 188 -24.07 -2.42 1.69
C SER A 188 -24.82 -3.05 2.85
N ILE A 189 -25.65 -2.24 3.52
CA ILE A 189 -26.65 -2.71 4.48
C ILE A 189 -27.77 -3.40 3.67
N PRO A 190 -28.06 -4.71 3.88
CA PRO A 190 -29.43 -5.11 4.26
C PRO A 190 -29.49 -6.45 5.06
N PRO A 191 -30.68 -6.98 5.40
CA PRO A 191 -31.47 -6.64 6.57
C PRO A 191 -31.40 -7.72 7.68
N LYS A 192 -31.51 -7.22 8.92
CA LYS A 192 -31.95 -7.87 10.16
C LYS A 192 -32.43 -9.34 10.02
N LYS A 193 -31.61 -10.28 10.51
CA LYS A 193 -32.10 -11.56 11.03
C LYS A 193 -31.49 -11.79 12.41
N LEU A 194 -32.30 -11.48 13.42
CA LEU A 194 -32.05 -11.73 14.84
C LEU A 194 -31.82 -13.22 15.08
N ILE A 195 -30.57 -13.62 15.25
CA ILE A 195 -30.21 -14.84 15.96
C ILE A 195 -29.87 -14.38 17.37
N ARG A 196 -30.75 -14.68 18.32
CA ARG A 196 -30.58 -14.34 19.74
C ARG A 196 -29.39 -15.12 20.31
N LEU A 197 -28.29 -14.43 20.57
CA LEU A 197 -27.23 -14.82 21.49
C LEU A 197 -27.16 -13.72 22.59
N PRO A 198 -26.76 -14.05 23.83
CA PRO A 198 -27.10 -13.26 25.02
C PRO A 198 -26.56 -11.83 24.94
N GLU A 199 -27.46 -10.84 24.97
CA GLU A 199 -27.21 -9.41 24.78
C GLU A 199 -26.23 -8.79 25.79
N GLU A 200 -26.03 -9.41 26.95
CA GLU A 200 -25.40 -8.75 28.10
C GLU A 200 -23.87 -8.59 27.97
N LYS A 201 -23.16 -9.57 27.39
CA LYS A 201 -21.68 -9.51 27.24
C LYS A 201 -21.20 -8.75 25.99
N HIS A 202 -22.10 -8.51 25.03
CA HIS A 202 -21.76 -7.89 23.76
C HIS A 202 -21.86 -6.36 23.80
N VAL A 203 -22.64 -5.80 24.74
CA VAL A 203 -22.75 -4.35 24.98
C VAL A 203 -21.51 -3.84 25.72
N GLU A 204 -21.06 -4.56 26.75
CA GLU A 204 -19.90 -4.18 27.57
C GLU A 204 -18.60 -4.11 26.77
N TYR A 205 -18.33 -5.09 25.90
CA TYR A 205 -17.08 -5.13 25.11
C TYR A 205 -17.02 -4.11 23.96
N VAL A 206 -18.16 -3.66 23.43
CA VAL A 206 -18.22 -2.65 22.37
C VAL A 206 -18.04 -1.24 22.94
N ASP A 207 -18.53 -0.97 24.15
CA ASP A 207 -18.30 0.31 24.82
C ASP A 207 -16.84 0.48 25.25
N ILE A 208 -16.21 -0.56 25.81
CA ILE A 208 -14.80 -0.50 26.24
C ILE A 208 -13.85 -0.12 25.08
N ARG A 209 -14.05 -0.71 23.89
CA ARG A 209 -13.20 -0.40 22.72
C ARG A 209 -13.42 1.02 22.19
N LYS A 210 -14.66 1.52 22.21
CA LYS A 210 -14.97 2.90 21.80
C LYS A 210 -14.35 3.91 22.77
N GLU A 211 -14.32 3.61 24.06
CA GLU A 211 -13.65 4.44 25.06
C GLU A 211 -12.13 4.47 24.89
N GLU A 212 -11.50 3.34 24.59
CA GLU A 212 -10.05 3.30 24.34
C GLU A 212 -9.64 4.08 23.08
N LEU A 213 -10.41 3.97 21.99
CA LEU A 213 -10.17 4.77 20.77
C LEU A 213 -10.32 6.27 21.04
N LYS A 214 -11.33 6.68 21.80
CA LYS A 214 -11.51 8.08 22.23
C LYS A 214 -10.32 8.57 23.06
N LYS A 215 -9.80 7.74 23.99
CA LYS A 215 -8.62 8.09 24.80
C LYS A 215 -7.38 8.32 23.93
N ILE A 216 -7.13 7.45 22.95
CA ILE A 216 -5.99 7.58 22.03
C ILE A 216 -6.12 8.85 21.17
N GLU A 217 -7.32 9.16 20.70
CA GLU A 217 -7.59 10.37 19.92
C GLU A 217 -7.38 11.64 20.74
N ILE A 218 -7.86 11.67 21.98
CA ILE A 218 -7.63 12.76 22.93
C ILE A 218 -6.12 12.96 23.20
N GLU A 219 -5.35 11.89 23.38
CA GLU A 219 -3.91 11.98 23.57
C GLU A 219 -3.18 12.55 22.35
N LYS A 220 -3.56 12.10 21.14
CA LYS A 220 -3.00 12.64 19.89
C LYS A 220 -3.27 14.14 19.77
N ILE A 221 -4.51 14.57 20.01
CA ILE A 221 -4.91 15.98 19.99
C ILE A 221 -4.08 16.79 21.00
N LYS A 222 -3.87 16.25 22.21
CA LYS A 222 -3.08 16.91 23.26
C LYS A 222 -1.61 17.12 22.84
N VAL A 223 -1.01 16.16 22.17
CA VAL A 223 0.36 16.27 21.65
C VAL A 223 0.44 17.30 20.53
N ILE A 224 -0.51 17.26 19.59
CA ILE A 224 -0.57 18.22 18.46
C ILE A 224 -0.73 19.64 18.98
N ASN A 225 -1.66 19.88 19.91
CA ASN A 225 -1.87 21.19 20.52
C ASN A 225 -0.62 21.69 21.23
N ARG A 226 0.08 20.83 21.98
CA ARG A 226 1.34 21.21 22.64
C ARG A 226 2.42 21.63 21.65
N LEU A 227 2.57 20.90 20.53
CA LEU A 227 3.52 21.25 19.47
C LEU A 227 3.14 22.56 18.80
N TRP A 228 1.85 22.75 18.53
CA TRP A 228 1.33 23.97 17.94
C TRP A 228 1.56 25.18 18.84
N THR A 229 1.25 25.12 20.13
CA THR A 229 1.50 26.23 21.07
C THR A 229 2.98 26.61 21.11
N LYS A 230 3.90 25.62 21.14
CA LYS A 230 5.34 25.88 21.09
C LYS A 230 5.76 26.59 19.80
N PHE A 231 5.18 26.18 18.68
CA PHE A 231 5.42 26.81 17.40
C PHE A 231 4.92 28.26 17.38
N VAL A 232 3.69 28.52 17.84
CA VAL A 232 3.12 29.87 17.95
C VAL A 232 4.01 30.77 18.81
N MET A 233 4.46 30.30 19.98
CA MET A 233 5.39 31.06 20.83
C MET A 233 6.70 31.39 20.12
N LYS A 234 7.22 30.46 19.30
CA LYS A 234 8.44 30.68 18.52
C LYS A 234 8.22 31.73 17.41
N VAL A 235 7.06 31.72 16.76
CA VAL A 235 6.67 32.75 15.80
C VAL A 235 6.55 34.11 16.49
N ASP A 236 5.94 34.19 17.66
CA ASP A 236 5.79 35.45 18.41
C ASP A 236 7.14 36.01 18.84
N SER A 237 8.03 35.15 19.36
CA SER A 237 9.40 35.54 19.65
C SER A 237 10.19 35.95 18.40
N PHE A 238 9.82 35.46 17.23
CA PHE A 238 10.47 35.85 15.98
C PHE A 238 9.95 37.20 15.48
N VAL A 239 8.65 37.45 15.56
CA VAL A 239 8.03 38.74 15.22
C VAL A 239 8.70 39.87 16.01
N THR A 240 8.82 39.72 17.33
CA THR A 240 9.45 40.75 18.19
C THR A 240 10.93 40.98 17.86
N LYS A 241 11.65 39.95 17.43
CA LYS A 241 13.04 40.08 16.96
C LYS A 241 13.11 40.88 15.66
N VAL A 242 12.21 40.60 14.71
CA VAL A 242 12.18 41.27 13.41
C VAL A 242 11.81 42.75 13.57
N GLU A 243 10.86 43.08 14.44
CA GLU A 243 10.43 44.47 14.69
C GLU A 243 11.56 45.35 15.27
N GLY A 244 12.50 44.76 16.02
CA GLY A 244 13.62 45.48 16.64
C GLY A 244 14.97 45.31 15.93
N ALA A 245 15.01 44.66 14.77
CA ALA A 245 16.23 44.25 14.10
C ALA A 245 16.96 45.40 13.39
N ARG A 246 18.28 45.28 13.25
CA ARG A 246 19.09 46.16 12.42
C ARG A 246 19.26 45.55 11.01
N PRO A 247 19.59 46.34 9.98
CA PRO A 247 19.86 45.81 8.64
C PRO A 247 20.91 44.69 8.63
N ASP A 248 21.95 44.79 9.46
CA ASP A 248 23.01 43.78 9.57
C ASP A 248 22.50 42.37 9.96
N ASP A 249 21.34 42.28 10.63
CA ASP A 249 20.74 41.01 11.08
C ASP A 249 19.90 40.33 9.98
N PHE A 250 19.74 40.97 8.81
CA PHE A 250 18.80 40.57 7.76
C PHE A 250 18.95 39.10 7.34
N PHE A 251 20.17 38.63 7.05
CA PHE A 251 20.39 37.28 6.53
C PHE A 251 20.02 36.19 7.55
N GLU A 252 20.29 36.42 8.84
CA GLU A 252 19.92 35.49 9.91
C GLU A 252 18.39 35.41 10.08
N LEU A 253 17.73 36.57 10.06
CA LEU A 253 16.28 36.64 10.18
C LEU A 253 15.56 36.08 8.95
N TYR A 254 16.07 36.34 7.75
CA TYR A 254 15.51 35.80 6.51
C TYR A 254 15.59 34.26 6.48
N LYS A 255 16.72 33.70 6.89
CA LYS A 255 16.88 32.24 7.03
C LYS A 255 15.89 31.67 8.04
N THR A 256 15.80 32.28 9.22
CA THR A 256 14.88 31.85 10.29
C THR A 256 13.41 31.93 9.86
N HIS A 257 13.03 32.98 9.13
CA HIS A 257 11.70 33.13 8.54
C HIS A 257 11.37 31.98 7.58
N GLY A 258 12.31 31.60 6.71
CA GLY A 258 12.15 30.47 5.80
C GLY A 258 11.93 29.14 6.51
N GLU A 259 12.73 28.84 7.54
CA GLU A 259 12.60 27.62 8.34
C GLU A 259 11.24 27.53 9.06
N LEU A 260 10.77 28.64 9.63
CA LEU A 260 9.47 28.70 10.31
C LEU A 260 8.31 28.54 9.33
N LEU A 261 8.41 29.12 8.14
CA LEU A 261 7.38 29.00 7.10
C LEU A 261 7.32 27.58 6.53
N GLU A 262 8.47 26.92 6.32
CA GLU A 262 8.53 25.53 5.88
C GLU A 262 7.92 24.59 6.93
N PHE A 263 8.27 24.78 8.20
CA PHE A 263 7.64 24.04 9.29
C PHE A 263 6.12 24.24 9.30
N TYR A 264 5.64 25.48 9.16
CA TYR A 264 4.20 25.78 9.10
C TYR A 264 3.49 25.01 7.98
N LYS A 265 4.05 25.01 6.75
CA LYS A 265 3.47 24.27 5.60
C LYS A 265 3.44 22.76 5.85
N ASN A 266 4.53 22.22 6.39
CA ASN A 266 4.63 20.78 6.69
C ASN A 266 3.70 20.36 7.83
N PHE A 267 3.50 21.22 8.82
CA PHE A 267 2.62 20.94 9.96
C PHE A 267 1.15 21.04 9.54
N THR A 268 0.76 22.13 8.88
CA THR A 268 -0.62 22.35 8.46
C THR A 268 -1.08 21.38 7.39
N SER A 269 -0.20 20.86 6.52
CA SER A 269 -0.58 19.82 5.54
C SER A 269 -0.91 18.46 6.18
N LYS A 270 -0.40 18.19 7.39
CA LYS A 270 -0.61 16.91 8.10
C LYS A 270 -1.70 16.98 9.17
N PHE A 271 -1.94 18.15 9.73
CA PHE A 271 -2.79 18.33 10.92
C PHE A 271 -3.83 19.43 10.72
N ASP A 272 -4.30 19.63 9.49
CA ASP A 272 -5.17 20.75 9.14
C ASP A 272 -6.51 20.74 9.90
N GLU A 273 -7.06 19.55 10.17
CA GLU A 273 -8.33 19.33 10.86
C GLU A 273 -8.27 19.68 12.36
N TYR A 274 -7.07 19.69 12.95
CA TYR A 274 -6.87 19.87 14.39
C TYR A 274 -6.62 21.31 14.79
N ILE A 275 -6.38 22.22 13.83
CA ILE A 275 -6.02 23.61 14.09
C ILE A 275 -7.19 24.51 13.70
N PRO A 276 -7.70 25.35 14.61
CA PRO A 276 -8.76 26.30 14.30
C PRO A 276 -8.40 27.18 13.10
N GLN A 277 -9.36 27.37 12.18
CA GLN A 277 -9.11 28.17 10.98
C GLN A 277 -8.63 29.59 11.29
N GLU A 278 -9.15 30.18 12.38
CA GLU A 278 -8.83 31.54 12.78
C GLU A 278 -7.36 31.68 13.23
N GLU A 279 -6.84 30.73 13.99
CA GLU A 279 -5.42 30.73 14.38
C GLU A 279 -4.49 30.62 13.17
N ARG A 280 -4.86 29.80 12.18
CA ARG A 280 -4.08 29.69 10.93
C ARG A 280 -4.00 31.03 10.20
N ARG A 281 -5.13 31.76 10.16
CA ARG A 281 -5.18 33.10 9.55
C ARG A 281 -4.31 34.09 10.32
N GLN A 282 -4.34 34.07 11.64
CA GLN A 282 -3.51 34.95 12.47
C GLN A 282 -2.02 34.70 12.25
N ILE A 283 -1.59 33.44 12.21
CA ILE A 283 -0.18 33.10 11.96
C ILE A 283 0.27 33.52 10.56
N LEU A 284 -0.56 33.33 9.53
CA LEU A 284 -0.25 33.81 8.18
C LEU A 284 -0.11 35.33 8.12
N LYS A 285 -0.98 36.08 8.82
CA LYS A 285 -0.85 37.54 8.92
C LYS A 285 0.48 37.95 9.56
N ARG A 286 0.92 37.24 10.60
CA ARG A 286 2.23 37.49 11.25
C ARG A 286 3.39 37.22 10.29
N PHE A 287 3.35 36.13 9.52
CA PHE A 287 4.37 35.86 8.50
C PHE A 287 4.40 36.94 7.41
N HIS A 288 3.24 37.38 6.92
CA HIS A 288 3.18 38.48 5.95
C HIS A 288 3.75 39.78 6.53
N HIS A 289 3.46 40.08 7.79
CA HIS A 289 4.02 41.24 8.47
C HIS A 289 5.55 41.17 8.58
N CYS A 290 6.10 40.04 9.04
CA CYS A 290 7.55 39.82 9.08
C CYS A 290 8.18 39.94 7.69
N SER A 291 7.55 39.40 6.66
CA SER A 291 8.04 39.51 5.28
C SER A 291 8.10 40.95 4.79
N SER A 292 7.15 41.80 5.19
CA SER A 292 7.17 43.23 4.86
C SER A 292 8.34 43.94 5.52
N ILE A 293 8.56 43.70 6.82
CA ILE A 293 9.68 44.32 7.56
C ILE A 293 11.03 43.86 7.00
N LEU A 294 11.15 42.57 6.66
CA LEU A 294 12.37 42.03 6.05
C LEU A 294 12.66 42.68 4.70
N ALA A 295 11.63 42.95 3.88
CA ALA A 295 11.80 43.69 2.63
C ALA A 295 12.31 45.12 2.89
N ASP A 296 11.73 45.83 3.85
CA ASP A 296 12.17 47.17 4.23
C ASP A 296 13.61 47.20 4.77
N LEU A 297 14.06 46.13 5.44
CA LEU A 297 15.43 45.99 5.91
C LEU A 297 16.41 45.73 4.77
N LEU A 298 16.00 44.94 3.76
CA LEU A 298 16.79 44.68 2.57
C LEU A 298 17.03 45.96 1.76
N ASP A 299 16.02 46.83 1.65
CA ASP A 299 16.13 48.10 0.93
C ASP A 299 17.08 49.10 1.62
N LYS A 300 17.39 48.89 2.91
CA LYS A 300 18.30 49.73 3.71
C LYS A 300 19.73 49.19 3.76
N LEU A 301 19.99 48.04 3.15
CA LEU A 301 21.25 47.28 3.19
C LEU A 301 22.14 47.64 2.00
#